data_AF-A0A927S8N9-F1
#
_entry.id   AF-A0A927S8N9-F1
#
_cell.length_a   1.000
_cell.length_b   1.000
_cell.length_c   1.000
_cell.angle_alpha   90.00
_cell.angle_beta   90.00
_cell.angle_gamma   90.00
#
_symmetry.space_group_name_H-M   'P 1'
#
loop_
_entity.id
_entity.type
_entity.pdbx_description
1 polymer ?
#
loop_
_entity_poly.entity_id
_entity_poly.type
_entity_poly.pdbx_seq_one_letter_code
_entity_poly.pdbx_strand_id
1 'polypeptide(L)'
;MPEITLSAIGIYVGAMVLLYMLGKALAMPLKVLGRLLISAFFGGVMLLLLNLFGANMGIDVGVNPLTAFLAGFFGIPGVGLLVLLQYIILF
;
A
#
# COMPACT_ATOMS: atom_id res chain seq x y z
N MET A 1 9.54 26.18 -45.29
CA MET A 1 8.78 26.18 -44.02
C MET A 1 7.96 24.90 -44.02
N PRO A 2 8.07 24.01 -43.02
CA PRO A 2 7.28 22.79 -43.02
C PRO A 2 5.80 23.18 -42.93
N GLU A 3 5.03 22.81 -43.95
CA GLU A 3 3.58 23.00 -43.93
C GLU A 3 3.03 22.09 -42.83
N ILE A 4 2.34 22.67 -41.84
CA ILE A 4 1.64 21.92 -40.81
C ILE A 4 0.47 21.22 -41.50
N THR A 5 0.75 20.03 -42.03
CA THR A 5 -0.22 19.19 -42.69
C THR A 5 -1.22 18.68 -41.65
N LEU A 6 -2.51 18.62 -42.02
CA LEU A 6 -3.58 18.17 -41.13
C LEU A 6 -3.30 16.80 -40.49
N SER A 7 -2.55 15.94 -41.20
CA SER A 7 -2.05 14.65 -40.72
C SER A 7 -1.08 14.80 -39.53
N ALA A 8 -0.19 15.78 -39.55
CA ALA A 8 0.75 16.03 -38.46
C ALA A 8 0.02 16.45 -37.17
N ILE A 9 -1.04 17.25 -37.29
CA ILE A 9 -1.90 17.63 -36.16
C ILE A 9 -2.59 16.40 -35.57
N GLY A 10 -3.16 15.53 -36.43
CA GLY A 10 -3.80 14.29 -36.01
C GLY A 10 -2.86 13.33 -35.26
N ILE A 11 -1.62 13.19 -35.73
CA ILE A 11 -0.59 12.35 -35.07
C ILE A 11 -0.21 12.95 -33.72
N TYR A 12 0.00 14.27 -33.62
CA TYR A 12 0.35 14.92 -32.35
C TYR A 12 -0.76 14.79 -31.31
N VAL A 13 -2.01 15.01 -31.71
CA VAL A 13 -3.18 14.85 -30.82
C VAL A 13 -3.33 13.38 -30.39
N GLY A 14 -3.21 12.44 -31.33
CA GLY A 14 -3.23 11.00 -31.03
C GLY A 14 -2.14 10.59 -30.05
N ALA A 15 -0.90 11.07 -30.26
CA ALA A 15 0.23 10.81 -29.37
C ALA A 15 0.00 11.39 -27.96
N MET A 16 -0.54 12.61 -27.85
CA MET A 16 -0.89 13.21 -26.55
C MET A 16 -1.94 12.40 -25.80
N VAL A 17 -3.00 11.96 -26.48
CA VAL A 17 -4.05 11.14 -25.88
C VAL A 17 -3.48 9.80 -25.41
N LEU A 18 -2.66 9.16 -26.23
CA LEU A 18 -2.00 7.90 -25.89
C LEU A 18 -1.09 8.05 -24.66
N LEU A 19 -0.27 9.11 -24.61
CA LEU A 19 0.58 9.46 -23.48
C LEU A 19 -0.23 9.70 -22.20
N TYR A 20 -1.35 10.40 -22.30
CA TYR A 20 -2.24 10.65 -21.16
C TYR A 20 -2.86 9.35 -20.63
N MET A 21 -3.30 8.46 -21.52
CA MET A 21 -3.85 7.15 -21.12
C MET A 21 -2.79 6.28 -20.44
N LEU A 22 -1.57 6.21 -21.00
CA LEU A 22 -0.44 5.50 -20.38
C LEU A 22 -0.09 6.09 -19.01
N GLY A 23 0.04 7.41 -18.92
CA GLY A 23 0.35 8.10 -17.68
C GLY A 23 -0.70 7.85 -16.60
N LYS A 24 -1.98 7.89 -16.96
CA LYS A 24 -3.08 7.59 -16.03
C LYS A 24 -3.09 6.13 -15.59
N ALA A 25 -2.85 5.19 -16.51
CA ALA A 25 -2.77 3.77 -16.22
C ALA A 25 -1.64 3.42 -15.24
N LEU A 26 -0.49 4.09 -15.34
CA LEU A 26 0.65 3.94 -14.43
C LEU A 26 0.47 4.69 -13.11
N ALA A 27 -0.17 5.87 -13.13
CA ALA A 27 -0.41 6.65 -11.92
C ALA A 27 -1.46 6.02 -10.98
N MET A 28 -2.40 5.24 -11.52
CA MET A 28 -3.44 4.57 -10.74
C MET A 28 -2.89 3.56 -9.71
N PRO A 29 -2.05 2.57 -10.08
CA PRO A 29 -1.45 1.64 -9.12
C PRO A 29 -0.47 2.33 -8.17
N LEU A 30 0.24 3.37 -8.61
CA LEU A 30 1.17 4.11 -7.77
C LEU A 30 0.48 4.79 -6.57
N LYS A 31 -0.72 5.34 -6.79
CA LYS A 31 -1.55 5.92 -5.72
C LYS A 31 -2.02 4.87 -4.71
N VAL A 32 -2.38 3.67 -5.18
CA VAL A 32 -2.77 2.55 -4.31
C VAL A 32 -1.59 2.09 -3.47
N LEU A 33 -0.42 1.94 -4.08
CA LEU A 33 0.81 1.55 -3.39
C LEU A 33 1.20 2.56 -2.31
N GLY A 34 1.12 3.86 -2.62
CA GLY A 34 1.37 4.92 -1.64
C GLY A 34 0.42 4.87 -0.44
N ARG A 35 -0.88 4.63 -0.67
CA ARG A 35 -1.86 4.47 0.41
C ARG A 35 -1.57 3.22 1.26
N LEU A 36 -1.16 2.11 0.61
CA LEU A 36 -0.82 0.87 1.29
C LEU A 36 0.42 1.04 2.19
N LEU A 37 1.44 1.77 1.72
CA LEU A 37 2.65 2.07 2.49
C LEU A 37 2.33 2.91 3.74
N ILE A 38 1.47 3.92 3.63
CA ILE A 38 1.08 4.75 4.77
C ILE A 38 0.30 3.93 5.80
N SER A 39 -0.68 3.14 5.35
CA SER A 39 -1.45 2.27 6.25
C SER A 39 -0.58 1.20 6.91
N ALA A 40 0.34 0.58 6.16
CA ALA A 40 1.30 -0.37 6.71
C ALA A 40 2.29 0.30 7.68
N PHE A 41 2.70 1.55 7.44
CA PHE A 41 3.54 2.29 8.37
C PHE A 41 2.84 2.48 9.73
N PHE A 42 1.60 2.96 9.74
CA PHE A 42 0.85 3.13 10.98
C PHE A 42 0.58 1.80 11.70
N GLY A 43 0.19 0.75 10.96
CA GLY A 43 0.00 -0.57 11.55
C GLY A 43 1.30 -1.20 12.06
N GLY A 44 2.42 -0.96 11.38
CA GLY A 44 3.75 -1.39 11.81
C GLY A 44 4.20 -0.69 13.08
N VAL A 45 3.98 0.63 13.20
CA VAL A 45 4.22 1.40 14.43
C VAL A 45 3.37 0.86 15.58
N MET A 46 2.10 0.55 15.32
CA MET A 46 1.18 0.01 16.32
C MET A 46 1.61 -1.38 16.80
N LEU A 47 2.06 -2.26 15.89
CA LEU A 47 2.63 -3.57 16.24
C LEU A 47 3.96 -3.44 16.99
N LEU A 48 4.82 -2.49 16.62
CA LEU A 48 6.06 -2.22 17.35
C LEU A 48 5.78 -1.86 18.80
N LEU A 49 4.84 -0.94 19.03
CA LEU A 49 4.42 -0.58 20.39
C LEU A 49 3.83 -1.78 21.13
N LEU A 50 2.97 -2.56 20.46
CA LEU A 50 2.42 -3.78 21.04
C LEU A 50 3.52 -4.76 21.45
N ASN A 51 4.53 -4.97 20.61
CA ASN A 51 5.60 -5.90 20.88
C ASN A 51 6.50 -5.38 22.04
N LEU A 52 6.74 -4.07 22.09
CA LEU A 52 7.48 -3.44 23.20
C LEU A 52 6.77 -3.56 24.57
N PHE A 53 5.45 -3.33 24.62
CA PHE A 53 4.69 -3.40 25.88
C PHE A 53 4.22 -4.82 26.20
N GLY A 54 3.87 -5.58 25.16
CA GLY A 54 3.34 -6.94 25.21
C GLY A 54 4.40 -8.03 25.31
N ALA A 55 5.69 -7.71 25.12
CA ALA A 55 6.79 -8.64 25.41
C ALA A 55 6.73 -9.15 26.88
N ASN A 56 6.34 -8.29 27.83
CA ASN A 56 6.13 -8.68 29.22
C ASN A 56 4.93 -9.64 29.43
N MET A 57 4.04 -9.71 28.44
CA MET A 57 2.87 -10.62 28.41
C MET A 57 3.12 -11.86 27.53
N GLY A 58 4.32 -12.02 26.95
CA GLY A 58 4.64 -13.12 26.04
C GLY A 58 4.07 -12.98 24.63
N ILE A 59 3.65 -11.77 24.24
CA ILE A 59 3.11 -11.46 22.92
C ILE A 59 4.25 -10.97 22.03
N ASP A 60 4.62 -11.75 21.02
CA ASP A 60 5.62 -11.39 20.00
C ASP A 60 5.05 -11.58 18.60
N VAL A 61 4.35 -10.56 18.11
CA VAL A 61 3.78 -10.58 16.76
C VAL A 61 4.82 -10.09 15.77
N GLY A 62 5.17 -10.94 14.80
CA GLY A 62 6.15 -10.61 13.76
C GLY A 62 5.75 -9.33 13.01
N VAL A 63 6.64 -8.34 13.01
CA VAL A 63 6.44 -7.05 12.32
C VAL A 63 6.88 -7.19 10.87
N ASN A 64 5.93 -7.47 9.97
CA ASN A 64 6.17 -7.58 8.54
C ASN A 64 5.12 -6.75 7.77
N PRO A 65 5.32 -6.43 6.47
CA PRO A 65 4.38 -5.61 5.72
C PRO A 65 2.96 -6.17 5.69
N LEU A 66 2.80 -7.50 5.75
CA LEU A 66 1.50 -8.16 5.74
C LEU A 66 0.79 -7.99 7.09
N THR A 67 1.46 -8.26 8.21
CA THR A 67 0.91 -8.09 9.57
C THR A 67 0.70 -6.62 9.89
N ALA A 68 1.59 -5.74 9.45
CA ALA A 68 1.46 -4.30 9.57
C ALA A 68 0.29 -3.77 8.72
N PHE A 69 0.07 -4.31 7.52
CA PHE A 69 -1.13 -3.98 6.74
C PHE A 69 -2.40 -4.48 7.42
N LEU A 70 -2.43 -5.71 7.92
CA LEU A 70 -3.59 -6.25 8.64
C LEU A 70 -3.88 -5.47 9.93
N ALA A 71 -2.85 -5.17 10.73
CA ALA A 71 -2.97 -4.37 11.94
C ALA A 71 -3.36 -2.92 11.63
N GLY A 72 -2.85 -2.33 10.55
CA GLY A 72 -3.19 -0.98 10.12
C GLY A 72 -4.58 -0.87 9.49
N PHE A 73 -5.02 -1.91 8.78
CA PHE A 73 -6.32 -1.96 8.09
C PHE A 73 -7.46 -2.26 9.07
N PHE A 74 -7.25 -3.22 9.98
CA PHE A 74 -8.25 -3.59 10.98
C PHE A 74 -8.10 -2.83 12.30
N GLY A 75 -6.96 -2.16 12.57
CA GLY A 75 -6.73 -1.43 13.83
C GLY A 75 -6.65 -2.35 15.05
N ILE A 76 -7.26 -1.93 16.16
CA ILE A 76 -7.32 -2.69 17.43
C ILE A 76 -7.85 -4.13 17.24
N PRO A 77 -8.97 -4.40 16.54
CA PRO A 77 -9.41 -5.78 16.32
C PRO A 77 -8.45 -6.59 15.45
N GLY A 78 -7.71 -5.95 14.54
CA GLY A 78 -6.67 -6.61 13.73
C GLY A 78 -5.49 -7.07 14.57
N VAL A 79 -5.03 -6.21 15.47
CA VAL A 79 -4.01 -6.54 16.46
C VAL A 79 -4.49 -7.70 17.34
N GLY A 80 -5.73 -7.66 17.84
CA GLY A 80 -6.31 -8.76 18.61
C GLY A 80 -6.36 -10.08 17.84
N LEU A 81 -6.69 -10.03 16.54
CA LEU A 81 -6.67 -11.20 15.66
C LEU A 81 -5.26 -11.79 15.52
N LEU A 82 -4.24 -10.96 15.35
CA LEU A 82 -2.85 -11.41 15.21
C LEU A 82 -2.34 -12.06 16.50
N VAL A 83 -2.67 -11.50 17.66
CA VAL A 83 -2.36 -12.09 18.97
C VAL A 83 -3.10 -13.43 19.14
N LEU A 84 -4.38 -13.50 18.80
CA LEU A 84 -5.16 -14.74 18.87
C LEU A 84 -4.58 -15.82 17.93
N LEU A 85 -4.18 -15.43 16.73
CA LEU A 85 -3.56 -16.32 15.75
C LEU A 85 -2.21 -16.85 16.27
N GLN A 86 -1.41 -15.99 16.90
CA GLN A 86 -0.18 -16.40 17.56
C GLN A 86 -0.44 -17.46 18.64
N TYR A 87 -1.46 -17.26 19.49
CA TYR A 87 -1.85 -18.24 20.49
C TYR A 87 -2.40 -19.54 19.90
N ILE A 88 -3.10 -19.50 18.75
CA ILE A 88 -3.62 -20.71 18.09
C ILE A 88 -2.53 -21.50 17.35
N ILE A 89 -1.52 -20.82 16.78
CA ILE A 89 -0.46 -21.49 16.00
C ILE A 89 0.67 -22.01 16.91
N LEU A 90 0.96 -21.34 18.02
CA LEU A 90 2.00 -21.77 18.98
C LEU A 90 1.49 -22.78 20.03
N PHE A 91 0.18 -23.02 20.10
CA PHE A 91 -0.44 -24.02 20.98
C PHE A 91 -0.88 -25.25 20.15
#